data_AF-A0A933L8E6-F1
#
_entry.id   AF-A0A933L8E6-F1
#
_cell.length_a   1.000
_cell.length_b   1.000
_cell.length_c   1.000
_cell.angle_alpha   90.00
_cell.angle_beta   90.00
_cell.angle_gamma   90.00
#
_symmetry.space_group_name_H-M   'P 1'
#
loop_
_entity.id
_entity.type
_entity.pdbx_description
1 polymer ?
#
loop_
_entity_poly.entity_id
_entity_poly.type
_entity_poly.pdbx_seq_one_letter_code
_entity_poly.pdbx_strand_id
1 'polypeptide(L)'
;MRFDPEHTLYLIDISSFIYRAYYAINRNLKNRKGEPTNAAYGVTTMLLKLINEVNPKYFGIVYDSKEPSFRKKIYNDYKANRSAPPEDLIPQFDKIEAIVKAFDVFSIKQGGTEADDLIASLTHEWQAKSPKNMVIIVSSDKDLMQLVNANVQLWDTLKDKFFGPKEVNEKFGVLPSQIRDYLSLVGDSSDNIPGVSGIGQKTAVALIQEFGSLKAILEASQKNKITGKKAENIKNHQQDAQLSYELVGLRQESSCAISFEELKYEFHLTDACKQLFRELDFSSLLKKLEPKEDVKKGVSLDQHDIFKTIQKESELNALLEKLSQKGEFGFDLETTSLNPRKAEIV
;
A
#
# COMPACT_ATOMS: atom_id res chain seq x y z
N MET A 1 17.00 -8.86 -2.09
CA MET A 1 15.59 -8.43 -2.13
C MET A 1 14.75 -9.44 -1.36
N ARG A 2 13.70 -8.98 -0.67
CA ARG A 2 12.81 -9.83 0.16
C ARG A 2 11.98 -10.81 -0.68
N PHE A 3 11.74 -10.48 -1.94
CA PHE A 3 10.91 -11.24 -2.88
C PHE A 3 11.65 -11.37 -4.22
N ASP A 4 11.34 -12.41 -4.99
CA ASP A 4 11.88 -12.61 -6.35
C ASP A 4 11.16 -11.68 -7.34
N PRO A 5 11.84 -10.67 -7.92
CA PRO A 5 11.20 -9.70 -8.82
C PRO A 5 10.56 -10.35 -10.06
N GLU A 6 11.10 -11.48 -10.54
CA GLU A 6 10.60 -12.15 -11.74
C GLU A 6 9.23 -12.83 -11.55
N HIS A 7 8.86 -13.11 -10.29
CA HIS A 7 7.65 -13.85 -9.95
C HIS A 7 6.73 -13.08 -9.00
N THR A 8 7.07 -11.84 -8.65
CA THR A 8 6.31 -11.05 -7.67
C THR A 8 5.50 -9.95 -8.36
N LEU A 9 4.18 -10.04 -8.23
CA LEU A 9 3.23 -9.02 -8.66
C LEU A 9 2.86 -8.12 -7.47
N TYR A 10 2.98 -6.81 -7.65
CA TYR A 10 2.53 -5.82 -6.69
C TYR A 10 1.21 -5.20 -7.17
N LEU A 11 0.16 -5.30 -6.36
CA LEU A 11 -1.15 -4.70 -6.63
C LEU A 11 -1.45 -3.65 -5.56
N ILE A 12 -1.76 -2.43 -5.98
CA ILE A 12 -1.88 -1.29 -5.08
C ILE A 12 -3.32 -0.81 -5.12
N ASP A 13 -3.96 -0.85 -3.95
CA ASP A 13 -5.23 -0.16 -3.74
C ASP A 13 -4.96 1.34 -3.59
N ILE A 14 -5.27 2.10 -4.64
CA ILE A 14 -5.00 3.53 -4.68
C ILE A 14 -5.94 4.33 -3.77
N SER A 15 -7.15 3.83 -3.52
CA SER A 15 -8.13 4.50 -2.66
C SER A 15 -7.55 4.65 -1.24
N SER A 16 -6.95 3.60 -0.70
CA SER A 16 -6.23 3.63 0.58
C SER A 16 -5.14 4.72 0.60
N PHE A 17 -4.35 4.84 -0.47
CA PHE A 17 -3.28 5.83 -0.59
C PHE A 17 -3.82 7.26 -0.66
N ILE A 18 -4.87 7.49 -1.44
CA ILE A 18 -5.45 8.83 -1.66
C ILE A 18 -5.98 9.40 -0.35
N TYR A 19 -6.85 8.66 0.35
CA TYR A 19 -7.42 9.14 1.62
C TYR A 19 -6.33 9.30 2.69
N ARG A 20 -5.38 8.36 2.78
CA ARG A 20 -4.24 8.49 3.70
C ARG A 20 -3.45 9.77 3.44
N ALA A 21 -3.08 10.03 2.18
CA ALA A 21 -2.34 11.23 1.80
C ALA A 21 -3.12 12.50 2.16
N TYR A 22 -4.42 12.52 1.85
CA TYR A 22 -5.29 13.65 2.13
C TYR A 22 -5.38 14.01 3.62
N TYR A 23 -5.50 13.01 4.50
CA TYR A 23 -5.61 13.23 5.95
C TYR A 23 -4.25 13.45 6.64
N ALA A 24 -3.16 12.89 6.11
CA ALA A 24 -1.84 12.97 6.73
C ALA A 24 -1.05 14.24 6.35
N ILE A 25 -1.26 14.77 5.14
CA ILE A 25 -0.53 15.94 4.64
C ILE A 25 -1.32 17.21 4.91
N ASN A 26 -0.59 18.30 5.20
CA ASN A 26 -1.17 19.62 5.40
C ASN A 26 -2.11 19.99 4.23
N ARG A 27 -3.41 20.12 4.52
CA ARG A 27 -4.46 20.42 3.55
C ARG A 27 -4.31 21.80 2.89
N ASN A 28 -3.49 22.67 3.46
CA ASN A 28 -3.17 23.98 2.87
C ASN A 28 -2.12 23.89 1.75
N LEU A 29 -1.56 22.71 1.46
CA LEU A 29 -0.65 22.55 0.33
C LEU A 29 -1.41 22.75 -0.99
N LYS A 30 -1.02 23.81 -1.70
CA LYS A 30 -1.61 24.24 -2.96
C LYS A 30 -0.52 24.56 -3.98
N ASN A 31 -0.83 24.46 -5.26
CA ASN A 31 0.06 24.95 -6.32
C ASN A 31 -0.05 26.49 -6.48
N ARG A 32 0.77 27.08 -7.36
CA ARG A 32 0.76 28.51 -7.71
C ARG A 32 -0.58 29.03 -8.23
N LYS A 33 -1.45 28.15 -8.74
CA LYS A 33 -2.81 28.50 -9.17
C LYS A 33 -3.82 28.48 -8.02
N GLY A 34 -3.39 28.15 -6.80
CA GLY A 34 -4.24 28.05 -5.61
C GLY A 34 -5.04 26.74 -5.52
N GLU A 35 -4.76 25.77 -6.39
CA GLU A 35 -5.46 24.49 -6.40
C GLU A 35 -4.85 23.54 -5.35
N PRO A 36 -5.66 22.73 -4.65
CA PRO A 36 -5.16 21.78 -3.67
C PRO A 36 -4.32 20.67 -4.33
N THR A 37 -3.22 20.29 -3.69
CA THR A 37 -2.27 19.27 -4.16
C THR A 37 -1.74 18.36 -3.05
N ASN A 38 -2.25 18.47 -1.82
CA ASN A 38 -1.80 17.68 -0.66
C ASN A 38 -1.92 16.17 -0.86
N ALA A 39 -3.07 15.68 -1.35
CA ALA A 39 -3.29 14.26 -1.58
C ALA A 39 -2.43 13.76 -2.75
N ALA A 40 -2.37 14.53 -3.84
CA ALA A 40 -1.53 14.22 -4.99
C ALA A 40 -0.05 14.09 -4.58
N TYR A 41 0.49 15.05 -3.82
CA TYR A 41 1.87 15.04 -3.35
C TYR A 41 2.16 13.82 -2.48
N GLY A 42 1.23 13.47 -1.59
CA GLY A 42 1.38 12.33 -0.70
C GLY A 42 1.36 11.00 -1.45
N VAL A 43 0.43 10.82 -2.39
CA VAL A 43 0.38 9.64 -3.25
C VAL A 43 1.68 9.51 -4.05
N THR A 44 2.15 10.58 -4.70
CA THR A 44 3.44 10.59 -5.41
C THR A 44 4.58 10.15 -4.49
N THR A 45 4.65 10.71 -3.28
CA THR A 45 5.72 10.37 -2.32
C THR A 45 5.67 8.91 -1.89
N MET A 46 4.48 8.37 -1.63
CA MET A 46 4.30 6.97 -1.24
C MET A 46 4.63 6.01 -2.38
N LEU A 47 4.20 6.32 -3.61
CA LEU A 47 4.54 5.53 -4.79
C LEU A 47 6.04 5.51 -5.04
N LEU A 48 6.71 6.67 -5.00
CA LEU A 48 8.16 6.76 -5.18
C LEU A 48 8.93 5.99 -4.11
N LYS A 49 8.51 6.09 -2.84
CA LYS A 49 9.12 5.30 -1.77
C LYS A 49 9.00 3.81 -2.08
N LEU A 50 7.79 3.36 -2.42
CA LEU A 50 7.50 1.96 -2.72
C LEU A 50 8.35 1.45 -3.89
N ILE A 51 8.31 2.15 -5.03
CA ILE A 51 9.04 1.78 -6.24
C ILE A 51 10.55 1.68 -5.95
N ASN A 52 11.12 2.66 -5.25
CA ASN A 52 12.54 2.66 -4.90
C ASN A 52 12.92 1.53 -3.92
N GLU A 53 12.01 1.15 -3.03
CA GLU A 53 12.26 0.13 -2.01
C GLU A 53 12.23 -1.28 -2.58
N VAL A 54 11.27 -1.56 -3.47
CA VAL A 54 11.03 -2.93 -3.97
C VAL A 54 11.47 -3.17 -5.41
N ASN A 55 11.70 -2.10 -6.19
CA ASN A 55 12.03 -2.13 -7.62
C ASN A 55 11.20 -3.18 -8.40
N PRO A 56 9.87 -3.00 -8.48
CA PRO A 56 8.97 -4.04 -8.91
C PRO A 56 9.08 -4.27 -10.43
N LYS A 57 9.12 -5.55 -10.85
CA LYS A 57 9.02 -5.91 -12.27
C LYS A 57 7.58 -5.99 -12.76
N TYR A 58 6.65 -6.37 -11.89
CA TYR A 58 5.21 -6.39 -12.17
C TYR A 58 4.49 -5.51 -11.15
N PHE A 59 3.83 -4.45 -11.63
CA PHE A 59 3.28 -3.38 -10.80
C PHE A 59 1.99 -2.84 -11.40
N GLY A 60 0.88 -2.92 -10.64
CA GLY A 60 -0.43 -2.46 -11.09
C GLY A 60 -1.17 -1.66 -10.02
N ILE A 61 -1.76 -0.54 -10.42
CA ILE A 61 -2.60 0.27 -9.53
C ILE A 61 -4.07 -0.02 -9.82
N VAL A 62 -4.81 -0.41 -8.78
CA VAL A 62 -6.22 -0.79 -8.86
C VAL A 62 -7.08 0.33 -8.31
N TYR A 63 -8.12 0.70 -9.06
CA TYR A 63 -9.07 1.75 -8.72
C TYR A 63 -10.45 1.18 -8.43
N ASP A 64 -11.16 1.81 -7.51
CA ASP A 64 -12.59 1.59 -7.33
C ASP A 64 -13.39 2.10 -8.52
N SER A 65 -14.46 1.37 -8.85
CA SER A 65 -15.45 1.84 -9.81
C SER A 65 -16.30 2.97 -9.23
N LYS A 66 -16.65 3.95 -10.08
CA LYS A 66 -17.67 4.96 -9.77
C LYS A 66 -19.09 4.40 -9.88
N GLU A 67 -19.26 3.26 -10.56
CA GLU A 67 -20.56 2.61 -10.74
C GLU A 67 -20.94 1.79 -9.50
N PRO A 68 -22.24 1.68 -9.18
CA PRO A 68 -22.69 0.86 -8.06
C PRO A 68 -22.24 -0.60 -8.19
N SER A 69 -21.56 -1.10 -7.17
CA SER A 69 -21.13 -2.49 -7.12
C SER A 69 -22.31 -3.45 -6.93
N PHE A 70 -22.05 -4.75 -7.11
CA PHE A 70 -23.05 -5.78 -6.81
C PHE A 70 -23.53 -5.72 -5.35
N ARG A 71 -22.67 -5.31 -4.41
CA ARG A 71 -23.01 -5.23 -2.98
C ARG A 71 -24.12 -4.23 -2.72
N LYS A 72 -24.08 -3.08 -3.40
CA LYS A 72 -25.13 -2.07 -3.31
C LYS A 72 -26.47 -2.54 -3.90
N LYS A 73 -26.46 -3.53 -4.80
CA LYS A 73 -27.69 -4.17 -5.34
C LYS A 73 -28.29 -5.18 -4.35
N ILE A 74 -27.46 -5.83 -3.55
CA ILE A 74 -27.88 -6.82 -2.54
C ILE A 74 -28.30 -6.12 -1.23
N TYR A 75 -27.58 -5.07 -0.85
CA TYR A 75 -27.82 -4.31 0.37
C TYR A 75 -27.68 -2.81 0.11
N ASN A 76 -28.82 -2.11 0.08
CA ASN A 76 -28.87 -0.68 -0.28
C ASN A 76 -28.03 0.21 0.66
N ASP A 77 -27.95 -0.16 1.94
CA ASP A 77 -27.24 0.63 2.94
C ASP A 77 -25.72 0.29 3.00
N TYR A 78 -25.22 -0.56 2.10
CA TYR A 78 -23.79 -0.85 2.00
C TYR A 78 -22.98 0.42 1.73
N LYS A 79 -21.96 0.67 2.57
CA LYS A 79 -21.13 1.89 2.57
C LYS A 79 -21.94 3.19 2.72
N ALA A 80 -23.19 3.15 3.17
CA ALA A 80 -24.02 4.35 3.34
C ALA A 80 -23.48 5.33 4.39
N ASN A 81 -22.73 4.82 5.37
CA ASN A 81 -22.07 5.64 6.40
C ASN A 81 -20.79 6.32 5.90
N ARG A 82 -20.29 5.98 4.70
CA ARG A 82 -19.10 6.64 4.15
C ARG A 82 -19.49 8.04 3.69
N SER A 83 -18.80 9.05 4.22
CA SER A 83 -18.96 10.43 3.78
C SER A 83 -18.51 10.59 2.33
N ALA A 84 -19.14 11.52 1.61
CA ALA A 84 -18.66 11.91 0.29
C ALA A 84 -17.21 12.42 0.37
N PRO A 85 -16.40 12.25 -0.69
CA PRO A 85 -15.07 12.85 -0.74
C PRO A 85 -15.14 14.36 -0.48
N PRO A 86 -14.25 14.93 0.35
CA PRO A 86 -14.19 16.37 0.57
C PRO A 86 -14.03 17.15 -0.74
N GLU A 87 -14.62 18.35 -0.83
CA GLU A 87 -14.63 19.16 -2.07
C GLU A 87 -13.21 19.46 -2.59
N ASP A 88 -12.24 19.62 -1.69
CA ASP A 88 -10.84 19.88 -2.02
C ASP A 88 -10.05 18.61 -2.43
N LEU A 89 -10.61 17.42 -2.18
CA LEU A 89 -10.05 16.14 -2.63
C LEU A 89 -10.50 15.79 -4.05
N ILE A 90 -11.74 16.11 -4.42
CA ILE A 90 -12.33 15.81 -5.74
C ILE A 90 -11.42 16.20 -6.91
N PRO A 91 -10.91 17.44 -7.03
CA PRO A 91 -10.04 17.83 -8.15
C PRO A 91 -8.64 17.19 -8.12
N GLN A 92 -8.29 16.47 -7.05
CA GLN A 92 -7.01 15.79 -6.94
C GLN A 92 -7.04 14.37 -7.51
N PHE A 93 -8.21 13.75 -7.69
CA PHE A 93 -8.31 12.43 -8.33
C PHE A 93 -7.72 12.45 -9.74
N ASP A 94 -8.09 13.44 -10.57
CA ASP A 94 -7.58 13.57 -11.94
C ASP A 94 -6.07 13.84 -11.97
N LYS A 95 -5.56 14.63 -11.01
CA LYS A 95 -4.11 14.86 -10.84
C LYS A 95 -3.37 13.58 -10.51
N ILE A 96 -3.96 12.73 -9.65
CA ILE A 96 -3.40 11.45 -9.24
C ILE A 96 -3.40 10.45 -10.41
N GLU A 97 -4.49 10.38 -11.18
CA GLU A 97 -4.50 9.59 -12.42
C GLU A 97 -3.42 10.06 -13.41
N ALA A 98 -3.23 11.38 -13.55
CA ALA A 98 -2.16 11.95 -14.39
C ALA A 98 -0.77 11.58 -13.87
N ILE A 99 -0.55 11.59 -12.55
CA ILE A 99 0.71 11.16 -11.92
C ILE A 99 0.98 9.67 -12.19
N VAL A 100 -0.01 8.82 -11.99
CA VAL A 100 0.09 7.38 -12.21
C VAL A 100 0.45 7.08 -13.68
N LYS A 101 -0.20 7.78 -14.61
CA LYS A 101 0.13 7.70 -16.04
C LYS A 101 1.54 8.22 -16.33
N ALA A 102 1.96 9.32 -15.71
CA ALA A 102 3.30 9.88 -15.89
C ALA A 102 4.41 8.97 -15.34
N PHE A 103 4.06 8.09 -14.40
CA PHE A 103 4.97 7.07 -13.86
C PHE A 103 5.01 5.80 -14.72
N ASP A 104 4.22 5.75 -15.79
CA ASP A 104 4.05 4.60 -16.68
C ASP A 104 3.57 3.32 -15.94
N VAL A 105 2.71 3.52 -14.95
CA VAL A 105 2.10 2.42 -14.18
C VAL A 105 0.74 2.07 -14.76
N PHE A 106 0.52 0.79 -15.03
CA PHE A 106 -0.75 0.33 -15.55
C PHE A 106 -1.89 0.51 -14.54
N SER A 107 -2.99 1.12 -15.00
CA SER A 107 -4.16 1.43 -14.19
C SER A 107 -5.29 0.43 -14.47
N ILE A 108 -5.74 -0.25 -13.43
CA ILE A 108 -6.72 -1.32 -13.48
C ILE A 108 -8.04 -0.82 -12.91
N LYS A 109 -9.08 -0.80 -13.75
CA LYS A 109 -10.44 -0.37 -13.37
C LYS A 109 -11.48 -1.07 -14.22
N GLN A 110 -12.60 -1.45 -13.61
CA GLN A 110 -13.73 -2.09 -14.29
C GLN A 110 -15.06 -1.50 -13.77
N GLY A 111 -15.98 -1.17 -14.69
CA GLY A 111 -17.32 -0.70 -14.35
C GLY A 111 -18.07 -1.72 -13.46
N GLY A 112 -18.60 -1.26 -12.33
CA GLY A 112 -19.41 -2.08 -11.42
C GLY A 112 -18.64 -3.04 -10.52
N THR A 113 -17.31 -3.02 -10.54
CA THR A 113 -16.44 -3.89 -9.73
C THR A 113 -15.59 -3.05 -8.75
N GLU A 114 -15.56 -3.43 -7.47
CA GLU A 114 -14.71 -2.76 -6.46
C GLU A 114 -13.24 -3.15 -6.64
N ALA A 115 -12.32 -2.30 -6.16
CA ALA A 115 -10.89 -2.56 -6.26
C ALA A 115 -10.51 -3.91 -5.62
N ASP A 116 -11.16 -4.26 -4.50
CA ASP A 116 -10.87 -5.49 -3.77
C ASP A 116 -11.20 -6.76 -4.56
N ASP A 117 -12.28 -6.74 -5.36
CA ASP A 117 -12.68 -7.85 -6.22
C ASP A 117 -11.73 -7.99 -7.42
N LEU A 118 -11.24 -6.87 -7.96
CA LEU A 118 -10.21 -6.87 -9.01
C LEU A 118 -8.89 -7.42 -8.49
N ILE A 119 -8.47 -6.99 -7.29
CA ILE A 119 -7.27 -7.50 -6.62
C ILE A 119 -7.41 -9.01 -6.38
N ALA A 120 -8.56 -9.48 -5.89
CA ALA A 120 -8.82 -10.90 -5.68
C ALA A 120 -8.73 -11.72 -6.97
N SER A 121 -9.33 -11.22 -8.06
CA SER A 121 -9.32 -11.89 -9.36
C SER A 121 -7.91 -11.96 -9.95
N LEU A 122 -7.18 -10.84 -9.98
CA LEU A 122 -5.80 -10.78 -10.47
C LEU A 122 -4.84 -11.61 -9.62
N THR A 123 -5.04 -11.64 -8.30
CA THR A 123 -4.26 -12.47 -7.39
C THR A 123 -4.41 -13.95 -7.75
N HIS A 124 -5.66 -14.41 -7.89
CA HIS A 124 -5.96 -15.79 -8.26
C HIS A 124 -5.38 -16.15 -9.63
N GLU A 125 -5.58 -15.30 -10.64
CA GLU A 125 -5.06 -15.51 -12.00
C GLU A 125 -3.53 -15.54 -12.05
N TRP A 126 -2.85 -14.66 -11.31
CA TRP A 126 -1.39 -14.65 -11.25
C TRP A 126 -0.85 -15.92 -10.58
N GLN A 127 -1.44 -16.34 -9.46
CA GLN A 127 -1.04 -17.57 -8.77
C GLN A 127 -1.27 -18.82 -9.62
N ALA A 128 -2.32 -18.85 -10.45
CA ALA A 128 -2.61 -19.98 -11.33
C ALA A 128 -1.54 -20.19 -12.42
N LYS A 129 -0.79 -19.15 -12.79
CA LYS A 129 0.27 -19.25 -13.82
C LYS A 129 1.50 -20.03 -13.37
N SER A 130 1.82 -20.03 -12.07
CA SER A 130 2.98 -20.74 -11.54
C SER A 130 2.92 -20.85 -10.01
N PRO A 131 3.33 -21.98 -9.42
CA PRO A 131 3.39 -22.13 -7.96
C PRO A 131 4.45 -21.23 -7.29
N LYS A 132 5.36 -20.63 -8.07
CA LYS A 132 6.37 -19.67 -7.58
C LYS A 132 5.84 -18.24 -7.53
N ASN A 133 4.70 -17.97 -8.17
CA ASN A 133 4.17 -16.63 -8.30
C ASN A 133 3.70 -16.12 -6.94
N MET A 134 4.24 -14.97 -6.56
CA MET A 134 3.87 -14.26 -5.36
C MET A 134 3.08 -13.01 -5.69
N VAL A 135 2.18 -12.63 -4.80
CA VAL A 135 1.44 -11.37 -4.87
C VAL A 135 1.63 -10.58 -3.59
N ILE A 136 2.03 -9.32 -3.73
CA ILE A 136 2.08 -8.36 -2.64
C ILE A 136 0.96 -7.35 -2.86
N ILE A 137 -0.07 -7.46 -2.02
CA ILE A 137 -1.21 -6.54 -2.01
C ILE A 137 -0.85 -5.37 -1.11
N VAL A 138 -0.77 -4.17 -1.67
CA VAL A 138 -0.40 -2.97 -0.95
C VAL A 138 -1.67 -2.20 -0.60
N SER A 139 -2.17 -2.46 0.60
CA SER A 139 -3.39 -1.82 1.13
C SER A 139 -3.36 -1.84 2.66
N SER A 140 -4.21 -1.03 3.26
CA SER A 140 -4.56 -1.09 4.69
C SER A 140 -5.85 -1.85 4.95
N ASP A 141 -6.59 -2.23 3.90
CA ASP A 141 -7.88 -2.89 4.04
C ASP A 141 -7.71 -4.28 4.64
N LYS A 142 -8.45 -4.54 5.72
CA LYS A 142 -8.42 -5.82 6.42
C LYS A 142 -9.15 -6.91 5.63
N ASP A 143 -10.08 -6.55 4.75
CA ASP A 143 -10.91 -7.50 4.02
C ASP A 143 -10.05 -8.28 3.02
N LEU A 144 -9.05 -7.63 2.43
CA LEU A 144 -8.04 -8.25 1.56
C LEU A 144 -7.16 -9.28 2.28
N MET A 145 -7.16 -9.33 3.62
CA MET A 145 -6.44 -10.36 4.37
C MET A 145 -7.04 -11.76 4.18
N GLN A 146 -8.24 -11.88 3.62
CA GLN A 146 -8.81 -13.17 3.22
C GLN A 146 -8.06 -13.82 2.04
N LEU A 147 -7.29 -13.04 1.25
CA LEU A 147 -6.49 -13.54 0.13
C LEU A 147 -5.11 -14.06 0.57
N VAL A 148 -4.67 -13.70 1.77
CA VAL A 148 -3.34 -14.03 2.29
C VAL A 148 -3.15 -15.54 2.38
N ASN A 149 -2.04 -16.02 1.83
CA ASN A 149 -1.66 -17.43 1.84
C ASN A 149 -0.14 -17.57 1.84
N ALA A 150 0.41 -18.74 1.51
CA ALA A 150 1.86 -18.96 1.50
C ALA A 150 2.60 -18.03 0.50
N ASN A 151 1.93 -17.65 -0.60
CA ASN A 151 2.49 -16.85 -1.69
C ASN A 151 1.79 -15.48 -1.85
N VAL A 152 0.84 -15.12 -0.97
CA VAL A 152 0.17 -13.81 -0.99
C VAL A 152 0.37 -13.14 0.34
N GLN A 153 0.92 -11.93 0.33
CA GLN A 153 1.07 -11.09 1.52
C GLN A 153 0.37 -9.75 1.31
N LEU A 154 -0.16 -9.20 2.40
CA LEU A 154 -0.65 -7.84 2.43
C LEU A 154 0.39 -6.92 3.08
N TRP A 155 0.78 -5.85 2.42
CA TRP A 155 1.73 -4.86 2.94
C TRP A 155 1.02 -3.55 3.29
N ASP A 156 0.93 -3.29 4.60
CA ASP A 156 0.51 -2.01 5.14
C ASP A 156 1.73 -1.08 5.21
N THR A 157 1.88 -0.22 4.20
CA THR A 157 3.01 0.73 4.08
C THR A 157 2.96 1.87 5.10
N LEU A 158 1.86 2.01 5.87
CA LEU A 158 1.78 2.99 6.96
C LEU A 158 2.48 2.46 8.20
N LYS A 159 2.23 1.19 8.52
CA LYS A 159 2.87 0.49 9.65
C LYS A 159 4.20 -0.15 9.28
N ASP A 160 4.54 -0.09 7.99
CA ASP A 160 5.64 -0.81 7.38
C ASP A 160 5.62 -2.30 7.78
N LYS A 161 4.43 -2.90 7.69
CA LYS A 161 4.16 -4.25 8.17
C LYS A 161 3.57 -5.13 7.08
N PHE A 162 4.17 -6.29 6.90
CA PHE A 162 3.63 -7.36 6.07
C PHE A 162 2.76 -8.28 6.91
N PHE A 163 1.66 -8.71 6.33
CA PHE A 163 0.73 -9.68 6.88
C PHE A 163 0.75 -10.94 6.02
N GLY A 164 1.42 -11.98 6.53
CA GLY A 164 1.27 -13.36 6.07
C GLY A 164 0.28 -14.12 6.95
N PRO A 165 0.13 -15.44 6.74
CA PRO A 165 -0.85 -16.26 7.47
C PRO A 165 -0.69 -16.19 8.99
N LYS A 166 0.56 -16.12 9.47
CA LYS A 166 0.88 -16.00 10.89
C LYS A 166 0.40 -14.68 11.47
N GLU A 167 0.72 -13.56 10.82
CA GLU A 167 0.39 -12.22 11.30
C GLU A 167 -1.12 -11.95 11.24
N VAL A 168 -1.83 -12.54 10.27
CA VAL A 168 -3.29 -12.52 10.22
C VAL A 168 -3.87 -13.29 11.42
N ASN A 169 -3.37 -14.49 11.70
CA ASN A 169 -3.81 -15.27 12.85
C ASN A 169 -3.50 -14.57 14.19
N GLU A 170 -2.35 -13.93 14.33
CA GLU A 170 -2.03 -13.12 15.52
C GLU A 170 -2.96 -11.91 15.69
N LYS A 171 -3.36 -11.28 14.57
CA LYS A 171 -4.21 -10.09 14.60
C LYS A 171 -5.68 -10.40 14.87
N PHE A 172 -6.22 -11.48 14.30
CA PHE A 172 -7.65 -11.80 14.37
C PHE A 172 -8.00 -13.04 15.18
N GLY A 173 -7.04 -13.90 15.49
CA GLY A 173 -7.28 -15.20 16.15
C GLY A 173 -7.85 -16.28 15.22
N VAL A 174 -7.90 -16.02 13.92
CA VAL A 174 -8.38 -16.94 12.87
C VAL A 174 -7.43 -16.96 11.67
N LEU A 175 -7.47 -18.03 10.90
CA LEU A 175 -6.66 -18.15 9.67
C LEU A 175 -7.18 -17.20 8.57
N PRO A 176 -6.33 -16.82 7.58
CA PRO A 176 -6.78 -16.04 6.41
C PRO A 176 -8.03 -16.60 5.73
N SER A 177 -8.09 -17.93 5.56
CA SER A 177 -9.23 -18.62 4.95
C SER A 177 -10.54 -18.50 5.74
N GLN A 178 -10.47 -18.07 7.01
CA GLN A 178 -11.61 -17.89 7.91
C GLN A 178 -11.93 -16.41 8.16
N ILE A 179 -11.18 -15.47 7.56
CA ILE A 179 -11.43 -14.03 7.75
C ILE A 179 -12.83 -13.66 7.27
N ARG A 180 -13.30 -14.26 6.17
CA ARG A 180 -14.66 -14.04 5.67
C ARG A 180 -15.74 -14.49 6.67
N ASP A 181 -15.57 -15.66 7.28
CA ASP A 181 -16.47 -16.15 8.33
C ASP A 181 -16.41 -15.27 9.59
N TYR A 182 -15.24 -14.75 9.92
CA TYR A 182 -15.06 -13.85 11.04
C TYR A 182 -15.76 -12.50 10.83
N LEU A 183 -15.55 -11.87 9.67
CA LEU A 183 -16.16 -10.59 9.35
C LEU A 183 -17.69 -10.69 9.22
N SER A 184 -18.21 -11.82 8.73
CA SER A 184 -19.66 -12.04 8.65
C SER A 184 -20.35 -12.18 10.01
N LEU A 185 -19.62 -12.60 11.05
CA LEU A 185 -20.11 -12.67 12.42
C LEU A 185 -19.99 -11.34 13.15
N VAL A 186 -18.86 -10.64 12.98
CA VAL A 186 -18.56 -9.40 13.70
C VAL A 186 -19.22 -8.18 13.05
N GLY A 187 -19.38 -8.19 11.73
CA GLY A 187 -19.81 -7.03 10.95
C GLY A 187 -18.69 -6.01 10.73
N ASP A 188 -19.03 -4.93 10.02
CA ASP A 188 -18.18 -3.77 9.80
C ASP A 188 -19.02 -2.49 9.77
N SER A 189 -18.98 -1.72 10.85
CA SER A 189 -19.71 -0.45 10.95
C SER A 189 -19.29 0.59 9.89
N SER A 190 -18.04 0.54 9.43
CA SER A 190 -17.48 1.50 8.46
C SER A 190 -18.15 1.34 7.09
N ASP A 191 -18.42 0.09 6.73
CA ASP A 191 -19.08 -0.31 5.48
C ASP A 191 -20.56 -0.66 5.69
N ASN A 192 -21.05 -0.40 6.89
CA ASN A 192 -22.41 -0.68 7.34
C ASN A 192 -22.80 -2.16 7.18
N ILE A 193 -21.85 -3.08 7.36
CA ILE A 193 -22.08 -4.52 7.32
C ILE A 193 -22.59 -4.96 8.69
N PRO A 194 -23.79 -5.59 8.78
CA PRO A 194 -24.49 -5.74 10.06
C PRO A 194 -23.84 -6.76 11.02
N GLY A 195 -23.32 -7.88 10.49
CA GLY A 195 -22.84 -8.99 11.31
C GLY A 195 -23.95 -9.65 12.13
N VAL A 196 -23.59 -10.33 13.22
CA VAL A 196 -24.51 -10.91 14.19
C VAL A 196 -24.52 -10.04 15.44
N SER A 197 -25.63 -9.34 15.69
CA SER A 197 -25.74 -8.45 16.85
C SER A 197 -25.43 -9.20 18.16
N GLY A 198 -24.54 -8.63 18.96
CA GLY A 198 -24.07 -9.21 20.21
C GLY A 198 -23.02 -10.32 20.08
N ILE A 199 -22.50 -10.59 18.87
CA ILE A 199 -21.31 -11.43 18.66
C ILE A 199 -20.12 -10.52 18.35
N GLY A 200 -19.29 -10.27 19.36
CA GLY A 200 -18.03 -9.52 19.19
C GLY A 200 -16.87 -10.42 18.77
N GLN A 201 -15.71 -9.80 18.54
CA GLN A 201 -14.49 -10.46 18.05
C GLN A 201 -14.13 -11.74 18.81
N LYS A 202 -14.10 -11.69 20.16
CA LYS A 202 -13.75 -12.85 21.00
C LYS A 202 -14.71 -14.02 20.82
N THR A 203 -16.01 -13.73 20.70
CA THR A 203 -17.04 -14.77 20.53
C THR A 203 -16.99 -15.34 19.13
N ALA A 204 -16.78 -14.52 18.10
CA ALA A 204 -16.60 -14.97 16.72
C ALA A 204 -15.40 -15.92 16.59
N VAL A 205 -14.24 -15.54 17.16
CA VAL A 205 -13.04 -16.40 17.19
C VAL A 205 -13.33 -17.74 17.85
N ALA A 206 -13.93 -17.75 19.04
CA ALA A 206 -14.24 -18.99 19.75
C ALA A 206 -15.18 -19.91 18.93
N LEU A 207 -16.20 -19.33 18.29
CA LEU A 207 -17.13 -20.08 17.45
C LEU A 207 -16.44 -20.66 16.20
N ILE A 208 -15.55 -19.89 15.57
CA ILE A 208 -14.81 -20.35 14.39
C ILE A 208 -13.79 -21.43 14.77
N GLN A 209 -13.13 -21.32 15.92
CA GLN A 209 -12.23 -22.35 16.42
C GLN A 209 -12.97 -23.65 16.74
N GLU A 210 -14.20 -23.56 17.27
CA GLU A 210 -15.01 -24.72 17.65
C GLU A 210 -15.68 -25.40 16.44
N PHE A 211 -16.24 -24.62 15.52
CA PHE A 211 -17.08 -25.14 14.43
C PHE A 211 -16.47 -24.98 13.02
N GLY A 212 -15.41 -24.19 12.87
CA GLY A 212 -14.62 -24.06 11.64
C GLY A 212 -15.09 -23.00 10.64
N SER A 213 -16.40 -22.84 10.43
CA SER A 213 -16.98 -21.92 9.42
C SER A 213 -18.34 -21.36 9.84
N LEU A 214 -18.78 -20.25 9.22
CA LEU A 214 -20.12 -19.68 9.42
C LEU A 214 -21.20 -20.74 9.18
N LYS A 215 -21.10 -21.50 8.08
CA LYS A 215 -22.07 -22.54 7.75
C LYS A 215 -22.20 -23.56 8.89
N ALA A 216 -21.07 -24.06 9.40
CA ALA A 216 -21.06 -25.02 10.50
C ALA A 216 -21.61 -24.42 11.81
N ILE A 217 -21.35 -23.13 12.07
CA ILE A 217 -21.89 -22.40 13.23
C ILE A 217 -23.42 -22.31 13.14
N LEU A 218 -23.96 -21.94 11.97
CA LEU A 218 -25.41 -21.85 11.76
C LEU A 218 -26.08 -23.23 11.91
N GLU A 219 -25.50 -24.29 11.34
CA GLU A 219 -25.99 -25.66 11.50
C GLU A 219 -25.93 -26.14 12.95
N ALA A 220 -24.86 -25.81 13.68
CA ALA A 220 -24.70 -26.15 15.09
C ALA A 220 -25.74 -25.42 15.97
N SER A 221 -26.03 -24.15 15.64
CA SER A 221 -27.08 -23.36 16.31
C SER A 221 -28.47 -23.98 16.13
N GLN A 222 -28.79 -24.43 14.91
CA GLN A 222 -30.06 -25.14 14.61
C GLN A 222 -30.17 -26.47 15.37
N LYS A 223 -29.05 -27.19 15.52
CA LYS A 223 -28.97 -28.45 16.28
C LYS A 223 -28.87 -28.24 17.80
N ASN A 224 -29.03 -27.01 18.30
CA ASN A 224 -28.90 -26.63 19.72
C ASN A 224 -27.56 -27.04 20.36
N LYS A 225 -26.47 -27.10 19.57
CA LYS A 225 -25.12 -27.35 20.07
C LYS A 225 -24.44 -26.12 20.64
N ILE A 226 -24.94 -24.93 20.29
CA ILE A 226 -24.52 -23.65 20.85
C ILE A 226 -25.54 -23.27 21.93
N THR A 227 -25.07 -22.85 23.09
CA THR A 227 -25.91 -22.55 24.26
C THR A 227 -25.80 -21.08 24.70
N GLY A 228 -26.80 -20.63 25.48
CA GLY A 228 -26.87 -19.29 26.06
C GLY A 228 -27.18 -18.18 25.05
N LYS A 229 -26.96 -16.93 25.46
CA LYS A 229 -27.30 -15.72 24.69
C LYS A 229 -26.71 -15.68 23.28
N LYS A 230 -25.51 -16.25 23.09
CA LYS A 230 -24.90 -16.35 21.75
C LYS A 230 -25.71 -17.21 20.78
N ALA A 231 -26.36 -18.26 21.25
CA ALA A 231 -27.20 -19.12 20.42
C ALA A 231 -28.47 -18.38 19.97
N GLU A 232 -29.10 -17.63 20.87
CA GLU A 232 -30.25 -16.78 20.58
C GLU A 232 -29.88 -15.71 19.56
N ASN A 233 -28.77 -14.99 19.76
CA ASN A 233 -28.29 -13.99 18.82
C ASN A 233 -28.05 -14.57 17.42
N ILE A 234 -27.38 -15.73 17.32
CA ILE A 234 -27.13 -16.38 16.02
C ILE A 234 -28.44 -16.79 15.34
N LYS A 235 -29.43 -17.28 16.10
CA LYS A 235 -30.75 -17.64 15.54
C LYS A 235 -31.50 -16.40 15.05
N ASN A 236 -31.53 -15.33 15.85
CA ASN A 236 -32.27 -14.11 15.56
C ASN A 236 -31.64 -13.30 14.40
N HIS A 237 -30.32 -13.37 14.24
CA HIS A 237 -29.56 -12.62 13.23
C HIS A 237 -28.92 -13.54 12.18
N GLN A 238 -29.50 -14.71 11.93
CA GLN A 238 -28.96 -15.66 10.95
C GLN A 238 -28.91 -15.05 9.54
N GLN A 239 -29.96 -14.33 9.15
CA GLN A 239 -30.05 -13.67 7.84
C GLN A 239 -29.00 -12.56 7.71
N ASP A 240 -28.77 -11.78 8.78
CA ASP A 240 -27.75 -10.74 8.81
C ASP A 240 -26.35 -11.31 8.64
N ALA A 241 -26.07 -12.47 9.25
CA ALA A 241 -24.80 -13.17 9.10
C ALA A 241 -24.58 -13.65 7.65
N GLN A 242 -25.62 -14.21 7.04
CA GLN A 242 -25.58 -14.68 5.64
C GLN A 242 -25.39 -13.51 4.68
N LEU A 243 -26.14 -12.43 4.86
CA LEU A 243 -25.98 -11.20 4.10
C LEU A 243 -24.56 -10.64 4.25
N SER A 244 -24.06 -10.55 5.48
CA SER A 244 -22.70 -10.08 5.76
C SER A 244 -21.65 -10.95 5.09
N TYR A 245 -21.84 -12.28 5.06
CA TYR A 245 -20.95 -13.22 4.38
C TYR A 245 -20.92 -13.00 2.86
N GLU A 246 -22.03 -12.61 2.24
CA GLU A 246 -22.08 -12.22 0.84
C GLU A 246 -21.39 -10.87 0.61
N LEU A 247 -21.61 -9.89 1.49
CA LEU A 247 -21.02 -8.55 1.40
C LEU A 247 -19.50 -8.56 1.59
N VAL A 248 -18.96 -9.31 2.54
CA VAL A 248 -17.49 -9.35 2.79
C VAL A 248 -16.73 -10.26 1.82
N GLY A 249 -17.43 -11.04 1.01
CA GLY A 249 -16.82 -11.97 0.07
C GLY A 249 -16.20 -11.25 -1.12
N LEU A 250 -14.96 -11.60 -1.47
CA LEU A 250 -14.30 -11.09 -2.67
C LEU A 250 -14.55 -12.01 -3.86
N ARG A 251 -14.96 -11.43 -4.99
CA ARG A 251 -15.17 -12.17 -6.23
C ARG A 251 -13.84 -12.37 -6.96
N GLN A 252 -13.56 -13.62 -7.35
CA GLN A 252 -12.32 -14.00 -8.05
C GLN A 252 -12.51 -14.16 -9.57
N GLU A 253 -13.73 -13.99 -10.06
CA GLU A 253 -14.11 -14.14 -11.47
C GLU A 253 -14.57 -12.80 -12.07
N SER A 254 -14.08 -11.67 -11.53
CA SER A 254 -14.32 -10.38 -12.17
C SER A 254 -13.57 -10.39 -13.49
N SER A 255 -14.31 -10.48 -14.61
CA SER A 255 -13.78 -10.63 -15.96
C SER A 255 -12.92 -9.43 -16.38
N CYS A 256 -11.70 -9.34 -15.88
CA CYS A 256 -10.74 -8.32 -16.24
C CYS A 256 -9.81 -8.91 -17.30
N ALA A 257 -10.09 -8.62 -18.57
CA ALA A 257 -9.27 -9.08 -19.68
C ALA A 257 -7.95 -8.28 -19.76
N ILE A 258 -7.11 -8.39 -18.72
CA ILE A 258 -5.81 -7.73 -18.63
C ILE A 258 -4.72 -8.75 -18.92
N SER A 259 -3.77 -8.37 -19.77
CA SER A 259 -2.55 -9.16 -19.93
C SER A 259 -1.56 -8.77 -18.84
N PHE A 260 -1.03 -9.75 -18.10
CA PHE A 260 0.04 -9.48 -17.13
C PHE A 260 1.32 -8.91 -17.75
N GLU A 261 1.49 -8.99 -19.07
CA GLU A 261 2.55 -8.29 -19.79
C GLU A 261 2.41 -6.77 -19.69
N GLU A 262 1.17 -6.25 -19.64
CA GLU A 262 0.89 -4.83 -19.45
C GLU A 262 1.23 -4.34 -18.04
N LEU A 263 1.37 -5.26 -17.08
CA LEU A 263 1.78 -4.95 -15.71
C LEU A 263 3.30 -4.92 -15.56
N LYS A 264 4.08 -5.22 -16.61
CA LYS A 264 5.53 -5.06 -16.57
C LYS A 264 5.88 -3.59 -16.37
N TYR A 265 6.80 -3.34 -15.44
CA TYR A 265 7.09 -2.00 -14.97
C TYR A 265 8.58 -1.70 -15.00
N GLU A 266 8.90 -0.54 -15.57
CA GLU A 266 10.22 0.08 -15.48
C GLU A 266 10.04 1.60 -15.48
N PHE A 267 10.50 2.25 -14.41
CA PHE A 267 10.32 3.69 -14.27
C PHE A 267 11.24 4.47 -15.21
N HIS A 268 10.65 5.39 -15.97
CA HIS A 268 11.38 6.34 -16.81
C HIS A 268 10.94 7.78 -16.52
N LEU A 269 11.89 8.66 -16.18
CA LEU A 269 11.61 10.08 -16.00
C LEU A 269 11.45 10.79 -17.36
N THR A 270 10.24 10.76 -17.90
CA THR A 270 9.87 11.43 -19.16
C THR A 270 9.72 12.93 -18.99
N ASP A 271 9.87 13.70 -20.08
CA ASP A 271 9.65 15.15 -20.04
C ASP A 271 8.19 15.52 -19.69
N ALA A 272 7.22 14.67 -20.05
CA ALA A 272 5.84 14.81 -19.63
C ALA A 272 5.69 14.70 -18.10
N CYS A 273 6.41 13.75 -17.46
CA CYS A 273 6.47 13.64 -16.00
C CYS A 273 7.10 14.88 -15.37
N LYS A 274 8.22 15.38 -15.91
CA LYS A 274 8.85 16.62 -15.43
C LYS A 274 7.92 17.83 -15.56
N GLN A 275 7.21 17.96 -16.68
CA GLN A 275 6.25 19.03 -16.90
C GLN A 275 5.10 18.97 -15.88
N LEU A 276 4.48 17.79 -15.70
CA LEU A 276 3.42 17.59 -14.72
C LEU A 276 3.88 17.97 -13.31
N PHE A 277 5.09 17.57 -12.92
CA PHE A 277 5.65 17.92 -11.61
C PHE A 277 5.87 19.42 -11.45
N ARG A 278 6.24 20.14 -12.51
CA ARG A 278 6.35 21.61 -12.48
C ARG A 278 4.97 22.26 -12.35
N GLU A 279 3.96 21.77 -13.05
CA GLU A 279 2.58 22.27 -12.96
C GLU A 279 1.95 22.04 -11.58
N LEU A 280 2.32 20.95 -10.91
CA LEU A 280 1.90 20.63 -9.55
C LEU A 280 2.76 21.28 -8.45
N ASP A 281 3.83 22.01 -8.81
CA ASP A 281 4.83 22.57 -7.91
C ASP A 281 5.60 21.55 -7.05
N PHE A 282 5.83 20.35 -7.59
CA PHE A 282 6.54 19.26 -6.93
C PHE A 282 8.06 19.31 -7.16
N SER A 283 8.65 20.50 -7.12
CA SER A 283 10.08 20.72 -7.45
C SER A 283 11.03 19.89 -6.59
N SER A 284 10.71 19.67 -5.32
CA SER A 284 11.50 18.84 -4.40
C SER A 284 11.50 17.36 -4.79
N LEU A 285 10.37 16.83 -5.28
CA LEU A 285 10.24 15.46 -5.76
C LEU A 285 10.93 15.32 -7.12
N LEU A 286 10.76 16.30 -8.01
CA LEU A 286 11.45 16.31 -9.31
C LEU A 286 12.97 16.25 -9.14
N LYS A 287 13.53 17.07 -8.26
CA LYS A 287 14.99 17.07 -7.96
C LYS A 287 15.49 15.73 -7.41
N LYS A 288 14.65 14.93 -6.77
CA LYS A 288 15.01 13.59 -6.28
C LYS A 288 15.00 12.54 -7.38
N LEU A 289 14.19 12.73 -8.43
CA LEU A 289 14.06 11.82 -9.56
C LEU A 289 15.04 12.14 -10.68
N GLU A 290 15.37 13.41 -10.84
CA GLU A 290 16.45 13.80 -11.73
C GLU A 290 17.72 13.08 -11.26
N PRO A 291 18.43 12.38 -12.18
CA PRO A 291 19.75 11.90 -11.85
C PRO A 291 20.50 13.10 -11.31
N LYS A 292 21.18 12.93 -10.17
CA LYS A 292 22.11 13.96 -9.71
C LYS A 292 23.00 14.22 -10.91
N GLU A 293 22.90 15.41 -11.49
CA GLU A 293 23.97 15.91 -12.31
C GLU A 293 25.18 15.88 -11.38
N ASP A 294 26.03 14.85 -11.51
CA ASP A 294 27.45 15.09 -11.38
C ASP A 294 27.66 16.38 -12.16
N VAL A 295 28.13 17.41 -11.48
CA VAL A 295 28.41 18.69 -12.10
C VAL A 295 29.54 18.46 -13.11
N LYS A 296 29.21 17.89 -14.26
CA LYS A 296 29.91 17.99 -15.53
C LYS A 296 29.40 19.25 -16.20
N LYS A 297 29.43 20.37 -15.48
CA LYS A 297 29.59 21.66 -16.14
C LYS A 297 31.08 21.80 -16.39
N GLY A 298 31.44 21.85 -17.67
CA GLY A 298 32.79 22.07 -18.12
C GLY A 298 33.43 23.26 -17.42
N VAL A 299 34.29 22.95 -16.46
CA VAL A 299 35.57 23.63 -16.31
C VAL A 299 36.57 22.51 -16.51
N SER A 300 37.41 22.60 -17.56
CA SER A 300 38.62 21.80 -17.60
C SER A 300 39.51 22.27 -16.46
N LEU A 301 39.31 21.72 -15.27
CA LEU A 301 40.33 21.74 -14.24
C LEU A 301 41.12 20.47 -14.46
N ASP A 302 42.37 20.65 -14.89
CA ASP A 302 43.37 19.59 -14.98
C ASP A 302 43.31 18.77 -13.68
N GLN A 303 42.94 17.51 -13.80
CA GLN A 303 42.54 16.61 -12.71
C GLN A 303 43.69 16.17 -11.77
N HIS A 304 44.80 16.90 -11.72
CA HIS A 304 45.99 16.46 -11.00
C HIS A 304 46.37 17.24 -9.73
N ASP A 305 45.69 18.34 -9.35
CA ASP A 305 46.23 19.23 -8.30
C ASP A 305 45.32 19.59 -7.10
N ILE A 306 44.12 19.02 -6.95
CA ILE A 306 43.19 19.46 -5.87
C ILE A 306 43.26 18.58 -4.60
N PHE A 307 43.84 17.39 -4.68
CA PHE A 307 43.93 16.47 -3.54
C PHE A 307 45.38 16.13 -3.22
N LYS A 308 45.79 16.38 -1.98
CA LYS A 308 47.09 15.95 -1.46
C LYS A 308 46.87 14.83 -0.45
N THR A 309 47.28 13.63 -0.79
CA THR A 309 47.31 12.49 0.14
C THR A 309 48.41 12.72 1.18
N ILE A 310 48.06 12.60 2.46
CA ILE A 310 49.00 12.70 3.57
C ILE A 310 49.23 11.30 4.13
N GLN A 311 50.48 10.83 4.11
CA GLN A 311 50.83 9.49 4.60
C GLN A 311 51.91 9.52 5.70
N LYS A 312 52.46 10.70 6.00
CA LYS A 312 53.50 10.89 7.02
C LYS A 312 53.07 11.91 8.06
N GLU A 313 53.48 11.69 9.30
CA GLU A 313 53.18 12.57 10.43
C GLU A 313 53.71 14.01 10.22
N SER A 314 54.88 14.15 9.60
CA SER A 314 55.44 15.47 9.26
C SER A 314 54.59 16.26 8.26
N GLU A 315 53.91 15.58 7.34
CA GLU A 315 53.02 16.20 6.36
C GLU A 315 51.68 16.60 6.99
N LEU A 316 51.20 15.81 7.96
CA LEU A 316 50.03 16.14 8.77
C LEU A 316 50.28 17.39 9.61
N ASN A 317 51.43 17.48 10.29
CA ASN A 317 51.78 18.64 11.10
C ASN A 317 51.84 19.93 10.27
N ALA A 318 52.40 19.87 9.06
CA ALA A 318 52.41 21.01 8.14
C ALA A 318 51.00 21.41 7.65
N LEU A 319 50.09 20.44 7.48
CA LEU A 319 48.68 20.73 7.16
C LEU A 319 47.98 21.40 8.35
N LEU A 320 48.19 20.91 9.57
CA LEU A 320 47.60 21.48 10.79
C LEU A 320 48.01 22.92 11.01
N GLU A 321 49.29 23.27 10.80
CA GLU A 321 49.74 24.66 10.84
C GLU A 321 49.01 25.53 9.83
N LYS A 322 48.86 25.06 8.59
CA LYS A 322 48.12 25.77 7.54
C LYS A 322 46.64 25.97 7.89
N LEU A 323 45.98 24.95 8.42
CA LEU A 323 44.57 25.01 8.81
C LEU A 323 44.37 25.96 10.00
N SER A 324 45.29 25.97 10.97
CA SER A 324 45.24 26.86 12.12
C SER A 324 45.28 28.35 11.75
N GLN A 325 45.92 28.69 10.62
CA GLN A 325 46.01 30.06 10.12
C GLN A 325 44.80 30.51 9.29
N LYS A 326 43.94 29.58 8.84
CA LYS A 326 42.85 29.85 7.89
C LYS A 326 41.49 30.10 8.56
N GLY A 327 41.37 29.87 9.87
CA GLY A 327 40.21 30.22 10.68
C GLY A 327 39.02 29.24 10.56
N GLU A 328 38.71 28.75 9.36
CA GLU A 328 37.63 27.79 9.12
C GLU A 328 38.03 26.71 8.13
N PHE A 329 37.58 25.48 8.38
CA PHE A 329 37.80 24.32 7.53
C PHE A 329 36.75 23.24 7.81
N GLY A 330 36.49 22.39 6.82
CA GLY A 330 35.55 21.28 6.92
C GLY A 330 36.29 19.94 6.96
N PHE A 331 35.70 18.99 7.66
CA PHE A 331 36.13 17.60 7.62
C PHE A 331 35.01 16.73 7.06
N ASP A 332 35.41 15.72 6.31
CA ASP A 332 34.59 14.59 5.96
C ASP A 332 35.27 13.33 6.52
N LEU A 333 34.47 12.40 7.04
CA LEU A 333 34.96 11.20 7.72
C LEU A 333 34.29 9.98 7.11
N GLU A 334 35.11 8.99 6.75
CA GLU A 334 34.60 7.67 6.39
C GLU A 334 34.27 6.91 7.67
N THR A 335 33.12 6.23 7.68
CA THR A 335 32.63 5.52 8.87
C THR A 335 32.18 4.11 8.56
N THR A 336 32.27 3.23 9.56
CA THR A 336 31.87 1.82 9.42
C THR A 336 30.35 1.61 9.34
N SER A 337 29.54 2.66 9.57
CA SER A 337 28.08 2.55 9.56
C SER A 337 27.38 3.90 9.35
N LEU A 338 26.22 3.88 8.68
CA LEU A 338 25.31 5.04 8.59
C LEU A 338 24.56 5.32 9.90
N ASN A 339 24.67 4.46 10.91
CA ASN A 339 24.07 4.68 12.23
C ASN A 339 25.06 5.45 13.14
N PRO A 340 24.82 6.74 13.44
CA PRO A 340 25.78 7.58 14.15
C PRO A 340 26.04 7.15 15.60
N ARG A 341 25.22 6.28 16.18
CA ARG A 341 25.42 5.74 17.54
C ARG A 341 26.29 4.48 17.59
N LYS A 342 26.60 3.90 16.43
CA LYS A 342 27.35 2.63 16.30
C LYS A 342 28.52 2.72 15.32
N ALA A 343 28.68 3.87 14.66
CA ALA A 343 29.71 4.10 13.68
C ALA A 343 31.06 4.34 14.37
N GLU A 344 32.11 3.72 13.83
CA GLU A 344 33.51 4.03 14.14
C GLU A 344 34.11 4.77 12.93
N ILE A 345 35.03 5.69 13.17
CA ILE A 345 35.77 6.40 12.12
C ILE A 345 36.84 5.46 11.56
N VAL A 346 36.97 5.41 10.24
CA VAL A 346 37.96 4.58 9.51
C VAL A 346 39.22 5.37 9.20
#